data_AF-A0A5B0FY70-F1
#
_entry.id   AF-A0A5B0FY70-F1
#
_cell.length_a   1.000
_cell.length_b   1.000
_cell.length_c   1.000
_cell.angle_alpha   90.00
_cell.angle_beta   90.00
_cell.angle_gamma   90.00
#
_symmetry.space_group_name_H-M   'P 1'
#
loop_
_entity.id
_entity.type
_entity.pdbx_description
1 polymer ?
#
loop_
_entity_poly.entity_id
_entity_poly.type
_entity_poly.pdbx_seq_one_letter_code
_entity_poly.pdbx_strand_id
1 'polypeptide(L)'
;MRRRGTQYWLWSNRQLHGRIHEEVLPDGTQIDVQARFNREQVTQVFVGVYAADGVPIAEEFYDREGHPTLVKALEWGCACAQTILNTVTAFRAPHRIQLTLGVVLDDPCALALRHMEMSDDEALRLKRQDAWDEYLKAKQAVLDMMRADKVDSEVWESQKRRLREAIDRRAALRHTWPCD
;
A
#
# COMPACT_ATOMS: atom_id res chain seq x y z
N MET A 1 -15.26 -17.21 -1.74
CA MET A 1 -14.36 -18.24 -1.17
C MET A 1 -12.97 -17.65 -1.09
N ARG A 2 -12.27 -17.75 0.06
CA ARG A 2 -10.98 -17.09 0.30
C ARG A 2 -9.86 -17.72 -0.53
N ARG A 3 -9.02 -16.89 -1.16
CA ARG A 3 -7.83 -17.30 -1.91
C ARG A 3 -6.61 -17.19 -1.01
N ARG A 4 -6.32 -18.26 -0.27
CA ARG A 4 -5.24 -18.30 0.73
C ARG A 4 -3.87 -18.05 0.08
N GLY A 5 -3.11 -17.11 0.63
CA GLY A 5 -1.77 -16.76 0.22
C GLY A 5 -0.69 -17.61 0.89
N THR A 6 0.57 -17.30 0.57
CA THR A 6 1.74 -18.05 1.05
C THR A 6 1.87 -18.05 2.57
N GLN A 7 1.49 -16.95 3.23
CA GLN A 7 1.58 -16.81 4.68
C GLN A 7 0.62 -17.76 5.39
N TYR A 8 -0.61 -17.88 4.89
CA TYR A 8 -1.55 -18.89 5.39
C TYR A 8 -1.00 -20.31 5.23
N TRP A 9 -0.45 -20.67 4.08
CA TRP A 9 0.05 -22.03 3.84
C TRP A 9 1.29 -22.37 4.66
N LEU A 10 2.18 -21.39 4.86
CA LEU A 10 3.35 -21.55 5.72
C LEU A 10 2.94 -21.76 7.19
N TRP A 11 1.91 -21.04 7.63
CA TRP A 11 1.39 -21.18 8.98
C TRP A 11 0.52 -22.44 9.14
N SER A 12 -0.34 -22.79 8.19
CA SER A 12 -1.36 -23.84 8.32
C SER A 12 -0.79 -25.20 8.71
N ASN A 13 -1.29 -25.77 9.82
CA ASN A 13 -0.92 -27.10 10.28
C ASN A 13 -2.16 -27.79 10.88
N ARG A 14 -2.70 -28.79 10.17
CA ARG A 14 -3.91 -29.51 10.57
C ARG A 14 -3.74 -30.42 11.79
N GLN A 15 -2.51 -30.71 12.18
CA GLN A 15 -2.22 -31.53 13.37
C GLN A 15 -2.35 -30.74 14.67
N LEU A 16 -2.41 -29.41 14.59
CA LEU A 16 -2.49 -28.53 15.74
C LEU A 16 -3.94 -28.05 15.92
N HIS A 17 -4.50 -28.31 17.09
CA HIS A 17 -5.83 -27.81 17.43
C HIS A 17 -5.76 -26.32 17.78
N GLY A 18 -6.74 -25.58 17.28
CA GLY A 18 -6.85 -24.14 17.50
C GLY A 18 -8.31 -23.70 17.58
N ARG A 19 -8.48 -22.40 17.76
CA ARG A 19 -9.76 -21.71 17.63
C ARG A 19 -9.70 -20.74 16.46
N ILE A 20 -10.86 -20.49 15.90
CA ILE A 20 -11.03 -19.65 14.72
C ILE A 20 -12.10 -18.62 15.04
N HIS A 21 -11.87 -17.39 14.58
CA HIS A 21 -12.82 -16.32 14.55
C HIS A 21 -12.92 -15.82 13.10
N GLU A 22 -14.11 -15.94 12.52
CA GLU A 22 -14.39 -15.43 11.20
C GLU A 22 -15.47 -14.35 11.29
N GLU A 23 -15.25 -13.25 10.59
CA GLU A 23 -16.19 -12.13 10.52
C GLU A 23 -16.28 -11.66 9.06
N VAL A 24 -17.46 -11.26 8.63
CA VAL A 24 -17.68 -10.62 7.32
C VAL A 24 -18.29 -9.25 7.58
N LEU A 25 -17.59 -8.21 7.14
CA LEU A 25 -17.99 -6.82 7.29
C LEU A 25 -19.05 -6.42 6.25
N PRO A 26 -19.78 -5.31 6.47
CA PRO A 26 -20.84 -4.86 5.56
C PRO A 26 -20.40 -4.60 4.12
N ASP A 27 -19.14 -4.23 3.89
CA ASP A 27 -18.53 -4.00 2.57
C ASP A 27 -18.11 -5.30 1.86
N GLY A 28 -18.35 -6.46 2.50
CA GLY A 28 -17.97 -7.78 2.04
C GLY A 28 -16.55 -8.19 2.41
N THR A 29 -15.76 -7.32 3.04
CA THR A 29 -14.42 -7.64 3.54
C THR A 29 -14.51 -8.72 4.61
N GLN A 30 -13.62 -9.70 4.57
CA GLN A 30 -13.65 -10.88 5.41
C GLN A 30 -12.43 -10.91 6.31
N ILE A 31 -12.65 -11.12 7.60
CA ILE A 31 -11.63 -11.32 8.61
C ILE A 31 -11.61 -12.80 8.96
N ASP A 32 -10.41 -13.38 9.02
CA ASP A 32 -10.17 -14.73 9.53
C ASP A 32 -8.97 -14.69 10.48
N VAL A 33 -9.26 -14.83 11.77
CA VAL A 33 -8.26 -14.87 12.82
C VAL A 33 -8.26 -16.26 13.41
N GLN A 34 -7.09 -16.88 13.46
CA GLN A 34 -6.93 -18.23 14.01
C GLN A 34 -5.86 -18.22 15.08
N ALA A 35 -6.13 -18.84 16.22
CA ALA A 35 -5.17 -19.00 17.29
C ALA A 35 -4.99 -20.48 17.62
N ARG A 36 -3.74 -20.90 17.86
CA ARG A 36 -3.42 -22.27 18.24
C ARG A 36 -2.20 -22.30 19.16
N PHE A 37 -1.91 -23.47 19.72
CA PHE A 37 -0.62 -23.72 20.34
C PHE A 37 0.28 -24.48 19.37
N ASN A 38 1.57 -24.13 19.34
CA ASN A 38 2.57 -24.99 18.71
C ASN A 38 2.91 -26.18 19.64
N ARG A 39 3.82 -27.06 19.20
CA ARG A 39 4.24 -28.24 20.00
C ARG A 39 4.95 -27.86 21.31
N GLU A 40 5.53 -26.66 21.35
CA GLU A 40 6.23 -26.10 22.52
C GLU A 40 5.30 -25.30 23.44
N GLN A 41 3.97 -25.37 23.23
CA GLN A 41 2.95 -24.62 23.98
C GLN A 41 3.04 -23.10 23.82
N VAL A 42 3.74 -22.60 22.80
CA VAL A 42 3.71 -21.18 22.42
C VAL A 42 2.43 -20.90 21.64
N THR A 43 1.73 -19.85 22.03
CA THR A 43 0.51 -19.40 21.35
C THR A 43 0.89 -18.76 20.02
N GLN A 44 0.35 -19.29 18.92
CA GLN A 44 0.50 -18.72 17.58
C GLN A 44 -0.83 -18.13 17.13
N VAL A 45 -0.77 -16.97 16.49
CA VAL A 45 -1.95 -16.30 15.91
C VAL A 45 -1.69 -16.08 14.43
N PHE A 46 -2.66 -16.44 13.61
CA PHE A 46 -2.76 -16.03 12.21
C PHE A 46 -3.87 -14.98 12.08
N VAL A 47 -3.59 -13.93 11.32
CA VAL A 47 -4.50 -12.84 11.02
C VAL A 47 -4.57 -12.70 9.51
N GLY A 48 -5.74 -12.99 8.95
CA GLY A 48 -6.03 -12.82 7.53
C GLY A 48 -7.15 -11.82 7.32
N VAL A 49 -6.91 -10.87 6.44
CA VAL A 49 -7.92 -9.90 5.96
C VAL A 49 -8.03 -10.09 4.44
N TYR A 50 -9.26 -10.28 3.97
CA TYR A 50 -9.54 -10.61 2.57
C TYR A 50 -10.60 -9.66 2.02
N ALA A 51 -10.44 -9.24 0.77
CA ALA A 51 -11.46 -8.48 0.06
C ALA A 51 -12.71 -9.34 -0.20
N ALA A 52 -13.80 -8.70 -0.63
CA ALA A 52 -15.06 -9.39 -0.93
C ALA A 52 -14.95 -10.50 -1.97
N ASP A 53 -14.02 -10.37 -2.92
CA ASP A 53 -13.71 -11.39 -3.94
C ASP A 53 -12.83 -12.55 -3.39
N GLY A 54 -12.40 -12.46 -2.14
CA GLY A 54 -11.56 -13.42 -1.44
C GLY A 54 -10.07 -13.23 -1.65
N VAL A 55 -9.61 -12.19 -2.34
CA VAL A 55 -8.18 -11.87 -2.49
C VAL A 55 -7.62 -11.38 -1.15
N PRO A 56 -6.44 -11.87 -0.72
CA PRO A 56 -5.84 -11.43 0.55
C PRO A 56 -5.41 -9.98 0.43
N ILE A 57 -5.93 -9.15 1.33
CA ILE A 57 -5.48 -7.78 1.58
C ILE A 57 -4.22 -7.82 2.45
N ALA A 58 -4.27 -8.65 3.49
CA ALA A 58 -3.14 -8.94 4.37
C ALA A 58 -3.24 -10.35 4.93
N GLU A 59 -2.11 -11.02 5.06
CA GLU A 59 -1.99 -12.27 5.81
C GLU A 59 -0.71 -12.20 6.64
N GLU A 60 -0.85 -12.34 7.95
CA GLU A 60 0.26 -12.26 8.89
C GLU A 60 0.13 -13.37 9.93
N PHE A 61 1.24 -13.82 10.49
CA PHE A 61 1.23 -14.70 11.64
C PHE A 61 2.30 -14.33 12.65
N TYR A 62 2.01 -14.64 13.91
CA TYR A 62 2.78 -14.19 15.06
C TYR A 62 2.89 -15.29 16.10
N ASP A 63 4.09 -15.47 16.63
CA ASP A 63 4.30 -16.18 17.89
C ASP A 63 4.09 -15.20 19.05
N ARG A 64 3.25 -15.58 20.01
CA ARG A 64 2.80 -14.74 21.13
C ARG A 64 3.16 -15.43 22.43
N GLU A 65 4.43 -15.30 22.81
CA GLU A 65 4.97 -15.84 24.07
C GLU A 65 4.28 -15.24 25.31
N GLY A 66 3.67 -14.04 25.20
CA GLY A 66 3.00 -13.34 26.30
C GLY A 66 1.49 -13.53 26.41
N HIS A 67 0.83 -14.27 25.51
CA HIS A 67 -0.63 -14.49 25.56
C HIS A 67 -0.95 -15.92 26.02
N PRO A 68 -1.37 -16.12 27.29
CA PRO A 68 -1.45 -17.46 27.86
C PRO A 68 -2.66 -18.28 27.39
N THR A 69 -3.65 -17.66 26.75
CA THR A 69 -4.87 -18.35 26.32
C THR A 69 -5.24 -18.03 24.87
N LEU A 70 -5.83 -19.03 24.19
CA LEU A 70 -6.31 -18.86 22.81
C LEU A 70 -7.36 -17.75 22.67
N VAL A 71 -8.15 -17.49 23.72
CA VAL A 71 -9.17 -16.42 23.70
C VAL A 71 -8.50 -15.05 23.63
N LYS A 72 -7.53 -14.76 24.51
CA LYS A 72 -6.79 -13.48 24.47
C LYS A 72 -5.99 -13.32 23.18
N ALA A 73 -5.48 -14.43 22.65
CA ALA A 73 -4.77 -14.44 21.38
C ALA A 73 -5.69 -14.14 20.19
N LEU A 74 -6.92 -14.67 20.20
CA LEU A 74 -7.95 -14.33 19.21
C LEU A 74 -8.38 -12.86 19.34
N GLU A 75 -8.68 -12.38 20.56
CA GLU A 75 -9.04 -10.96 20.78
C GLU A 75 -7.96 -10.02 20.27
N TRP A 76 -6.69 -10.34 20.55
CA TRP A 76 -5.55 -9.61 20.02
C TRP A 76 -5.48 -9.67 18.49
N GLY A 77 -5.71 -10.86 17.89
CA GLY A 77 -5.73 -11.03 16.44
C GLY A 77 -6.87 -10.26 15.77
N CYS A 78 -8.05 -10.19 16.39
CA CYS A 78 -9.16 -9.35 15.94
C CYS A 78 -8.81 -7.86 15.98
N ALA A 79 -8.20 -7.39 17.08
CA ALA A 79 -7.74 -6.01 17.18
C ALA A 79 -6.65 -5.67 16.15
N CYS A 80 -5.77 -6.63 15.87
CA CYS A 80 -4.77 -6.52 14.81
C CYS A 80 -5.45 -6.43 13.43
N ALA A 81 -6.42 -7.30 13.13
CA ALA A 81 -7.20 -7.25 11.87
C ALA A 81 -7.90 -5.90 11.69
N GLN A 82 -8.51 -5.36 12.75
CA GLN A 82 -9.15 -4.04 12.73
C GLN A 82 -8.14 -2.92 12.48
N THR A 83 -6.94 -3.02 13.06
CA THR A 83 -5.85 -2.07 12.81
C THR A 83 -5.38 -2.14 11.36
N ILE A 84 -5.24 -3.35 10.80
CA ILE A 84 -4.93 -3.57 9.38
C ILE A 84 -6.01 -2.95 8.52
N LEU A 85 -7.30 -3.15 8.81
CA LEU A 85 -8.39 -2.55 8.04
C LEU A 85 -8.36 -1.03 8.07
N ASN A 86 -8.14 -0.43 9.24
CA ASN A 86 -8.05 1.02 9.38
C ASN A 86 -6.82 1.59 8.66
N THR A 87 -5.71 0.84 8.62
CA THR A 87 -4.46 1.26 7.95
C THR A 87 -4.47 0.99 6.44
N VAL A 88 -5.14 -0.09 6.03
CA VAL A 88 -5.22 -0.61 4.65
C VAL A 88 -6.57 -0.26 4.03
N THR A 89 -7.22 0.83 4.46
CA THR A 89 -8.34 1.42 3.72
C THR A 89 -7.83 1.84 2.34
N ALA A 90 -8.00 0.92 1.38
CA ALA A 90 -7.46 1.04 0.04
C ALA A 90 -8.29 2.03 -0.77
N PHE A 91 -7.61 3.04 -1.31
CA PHE A 91 -7.99 3.68 -2.56
C PHE A 91 -8.20 2.59 -3.63
N ARG A 92 -9.43 2.42 -4.12
CA ARG A 92 -9.78 1.42 -5.14
C ARG A 92 -9.41 1.96 -6.52
N ALA A 93 -8.35 1.42 -7.14
CA ALA A 93 -8.12 1.58 -8.58
C ALA A 93 -7.77 0.24 -9.27
N PRO A 94 -8.31 -0.06 -10.47
CA PRO A 94 -8.57 -1.46 -10.86
C PRO A 94 -7.40 -2.35 -11.35
N HIS A 95 -6.11 -1.94 -11.40
CA HIS A 95 -5.18 -2.69 -12.29
C HIS A 95 -3.65 -2.82 -12.03
N ARG A 96 -2.99 -2.26 -10.99
CA ARG A 96 -1.62 -2.69 -10.61
C ARG A 96 -1.09 -2.03 -9.33
N ILE A 97 -0.39 -2.77 -8.46
CA ILE A 97 0.32 -2.21 -7.28
C ILE A 97 1.79 -1.96 -7.65
N GLN A 98 2.21 -0.68 -7.67
CA GLN A 98 3.61 -0.27 -7.60
C GLN A 98 3.74 0.83 -6.54
N LEU A 99 4.58 0.61 -5.54
CA LEU A 99 4.93 1.65 -4.56
C LEU A 99 6.08 2.48 -5.12
N THR A 100 5.78 3.70 -5.56
CA THR A 100 6.78 4.74 -5.80
C THR A 100 6.64 5.78 -4.70
N LEU A 101 7.74 6.12 -4.02
CA LEU A 101 7.80 7.25 -3.09
C LEU A 101 7.30 8.52 -3.79
N GLY A 102 6.28 9.15 -3.20
CA GLY A 102 5.82 10.46 -3.65
C GLY A 102 6.92 11.51 -3.51
N VAL A 103 6.76 12.64 -4.22
CA VAL A 103 7.66 13.80 -4.11
C VAL A 103 7.81 14.18 -2.63
N VAL A 104 9.05 14.27 -2.14
CA VAL A 104 9.34 14.83 -0.82
C VAL A 104 8.94 16.29 -0.85
N LEU A 105 7.90 16.63 -0.09
CA LEU A 105 7.43 18.00 0.09
C LEU A 105 8.06 18.54 1.38
N ASP A 106 9.03 19.45 1.23
CA ASP A 106 9.72 20.06 2.36
C ASP A 106 8.88 21.16 3.06
N ASP A 107 7.78 21.59 2.44
CA ASP A 107 6.90 22.65 2.96
C ASP A 107 5.75 22.08 3.83
N PRO A 108 5.74 22.35 5.15
CA PRO A 108 4.72 21.87 6.06
C PRO A 108 3.32 22.46 5.81
N CYS A 109 3.21 23.65 5.20
CA CYS A 109 1.92 24.21 4.82
C CYS A 109 1.31 23.49 3.62
N ALA A 110 2.11 23.20 2.59
CA ALA A 110 1.69 22.37 1.46
C ALA A 110 1.31 20.95 1.89
N LEU A 111 2.02 20.39 2.87
CA LEU A 111 1.72 19.08 3.44
C LEU A 111 0.38 19.10 4.21
N ALA A 112 0.15 20.11 5.05
CA ALA A 112 -1.09 20.26 5.81
C ALA A 112 -2.33 20.51 4.92
N LEU A 113 -2.19 21.30 3.85
CA LEU A 113 -3.26 21.52 2.87
C LEU A 113 -3.61 20.25 2.09
N ARG A 114 -2.63 19.37 1.84
CA ARG A 114 -2.88 18.05 1.24
C ARG A 114 -3.49 17.05 2.21
N HIS A 115 -3.34 17.26 3.52
CA HIS A 115 -3.94 16.43 4.57
C HIS A 115 -5.38 16.80 4.92
N MET A 116 -5.87 17.97 4.48
CA MET A 116 -7.31 18.27 4.55
C MET A 116 -8.04 17.41 3.52
N GLU A 117 -9.17 16.80 3.92
CA GLU A 117 -9.92 15.80 3.15
C GLU A 117 -10.30 16.32 1.74
N MET A 118 -9.41 16.10 0.77
CA MET A 118 -9.65 16.39 -0.64
C MET A 118 -10.45 15.25 -1.26
N SER A 119 -11.39 15.59 -2.14
CA SER A 119 -11.99 14.60 -3.02
C SER A 119 -10.94 13.96 -3.92
N ASP A 120 -11.16 12.73 -4.37
CA ASP A 120 -10.25 12.02 -5.27
C ASP A 120 -9.96 12.82 -6.57
N ASP A 121 -10.94 13.60 -7.03
CA ASP A 121 -10.83 14.49 -8.18
C ASP A 121 -9.87 15.67 -7.93
N GLU A 122 -9.95 16.29 -6.76
CA GLU A 122 -9.05 17.38 -6.36
C GLU A 122 -7.62 16.87 -6.19
N ALA A 123 -7.46 15.69 -5.58
CA ALA A 123 -6.17 15.02 -5.45
C ALA A 123 -5.58 14.66 -6.84
N LEU A 124 -6.40 14.19 -7.78
CA LEU A 124 -5.97 13.86 -9.13
C LEU A 124 -5.61 15.12 -9.94
N ARG A 125 -6.38 16.20 -9.78
CA ARG A 125 -6.07 17.50 -10.39
C ARG A 125 -4.73 18.04 -9.89
N LEU A 126 -4.46 17.94 -8.59
CA LEU A 126 -3.20 18.36 -8.00
C LEU A 126 -2.03 17.50 -8.49
N LYS A 127 -2.18 16.17 -8.53
CA LYS A 127 -1.17 15.25 -9.09
C LYS A 127 -0.85 15.57 -10.55
N ARG A 128 -1.86 15.90 -11.36
CA ARG A 128 -1.67 16.31 -12.76
C ARG A 128 -0.89 17.62 -12.87
N GLN A 129 -1.20 18.58 -12.00
CA GLN A 129 -0.48 19.85 -11.93
C GLN A 129 0.98 19.64 -11.54
N ASP A 130 1.25 18.87 -10.48
CA ASP A 130 2.60 18.54 -10.03
C ASP A 130 3.43 17.87 -11.14
N ALA A 131 2.86 16.86 -11.82
CA ALA A 131 3.54 16.14 -12.89
C ALA A 131 3.79 17.03 -14.13
N TRP A 132 2.89 17.97 -14.40
CA TRP A 132 3.08 18.97 -15.46
C TRP A 132 4.22 19.94 -15.11
N ASP A 133 4.25 20.43 -13.88
CA ASP A 133 5.28 21.35 -13.40
C ASP A 133 6.66 20.66 -13.35
N GLU A 134 6.71 19.39 -12.94
CA GLU A 134 7.94 18.58 -12.99
C GLU A 134 8.44 18.39 -14.42
N TYR A 135 7.54 18.06 -15.35
CA TYR A 135 7.88 17.96 -16.78
C TYR A 135 8.43 19.27 -17.32
N LEU A 136 7.79 20.41 -17.01
CA LEU A 136 8.26 21.72 -17.45
C LEU A 136 9.64 22.05 -16.89
N LYS A 137 9.89 21.79 -15.60
CA LYS A 137 11.20 21.98 -14.96
C LYS A 137 12.28 21.08 -15.59
N ALA A 138 12.00 19.80 -15.77
CA ALA A 138 12.95 18.86 -16.37
C ALA A 138 13.25 19.20 -17.84
N LYS A 139 12.22 19.60 -18.60
CA LYS A 139 12.37 20.05 -19.99
C LYS A 139 13.24 21.31 -20.06
N GLN A 140 12.97 22.28 -19.19
CA GLN A 140 13.73 23.53 -19.13
C GLN A 140 15.21 23.26 -18.79
N ALA A 141 15.49 22.39 -17.82
CA ALA A 141 16.84 22.00 -17.45
C ALA A 141 17.62 21.38 -18.63
N VAL A 142 16.98 20.48 -19.39
CA VAL A 142 17.60 19.90 -20.60
C VAL A 142 17.83 20.96 -21.69
N LEU A 143 16.87 21.87 -21.90
CA LEU A 143 17.03 22.96 -22.87
C LEU A 143 18.16 23.93 -22.49
N ASP A 144 18.31 24.24 -21.21
CA ASP A 144 19.38 25.11 -20.73
C ASP A 144 20.75 24.44 -20.88
N MET A 145 20.83 23.12 -20.69
CA MET A 145 22.04 22.36 -21.01
C MET A 145 22.34 22.31 -22.51
N MET A 146 21.32 22.20 -23.37
CA MET A 146 21.52 22.26 -24.84
C MET A 146 22.06 23.62 -25.30
N ARG A 147 21.80 24.69 -24.54
CA ARG A 147 22.29 26.05 -24.80
C ARG A 147 23.68 26.31 -24.21
N ALA A 148 24.17 25.43 -23.34
CA ALA A 148 25.49 25.56 -22.73
C ALA A 148 26.58 25.05 -23.67
N ASP A 149 27.71 25.75 -23.68
CA ASP A 149 28.83 25.46 -24.60
C ASP A 149 29.59 24.18 -24.22
N LYS A 150 29.53 23.78 -22.94
CA LYS A 150 30.16 22.57 -22.42
C LYS A 150 29.32 21.99 -21.30
N VAL A 151 29.01 20.70 -21.42
CA VAL A 151 28.16 19.96 -20.47
C VAL A 151 28.83 18.65 -20.12
N ASP A 152 28.85 18.33 -18.82
CA ASP A 152 29.35 17.05 -18.34
C ASP A 152 28.42 15.90 -18.76
N SER A 153 29.00 14.79 -19.23
CA SER A 153 28.26 13.64 -19.76
C SER A 153 27.36 12.97 -18.72
N GLU A 154 27.79 12.89 -17.46
CA GLU A 154 27.02 12.24 -16.39
C GLU A 154 25.83 13.12 -16.00
N VAL A 155 26.05 14.43 -15.92
CA VAL A 155 24.99 15.41 -15.64
C VAL A 155 23.96 15.39 -16.77
N TRP A 156 24.40 15.30 -18.04
CA TRP A 156 23.52 15.19 -19.20
C TRP A 156 22.64 13.95 -19.16
N GLU A 157 23.21 12.77 -18.86
CA GLU A 157 22.44 11.53 -18.74
C GLU A 157 21.46 11.56 -17.56
N SER A 158 21.85 12.18 -16.45
CA SER A 158 20.96 12.36 -15.29
C SER A 158 19.74 13.22 -15.64
N GLN A 159 19.95 14.36 -16.32
CA GLN A 159 18.85 15.27 -16.70
C GLN A 159 17.95 14.67 -17.79
N LYS A 160 18.51 13.91 -18.75
CA LYS A 160 17.70 13.14 -19.72
C LYS A 160 16.85 12.08 -19.04
N ARG A 161 17.40 11.36 -18.04
CA ARG A 161 16.64 10.36 -17.27
C ARG A 161 15.49 11.01 -16.51
N ARG A 162 15.76 12.13 -15.84
CA ARG A 162 14.74 12.92 -15.14
C ARG A 162 13.63 13.40 -16.07
N LEU A 163 13.98 13.85 -17.27
CA LEU A 163 12.99 14.23 -18.29
C LEU A 163 12.14 13.03 -18.74
N ARG A 164 12.74 11.85 -18.91
CA ARG A 164 12.00 10.63 -19.27
C ARG A 164 11.02 10.23 -18.18
N GLU A 165 11.47 10.18 -16.93
CA GLU A 165 10.61 9.88 -15.78
C GLU A 165 9.44 10.87 -15.65
N ALA A 166 9.67 12.16 -15.90
CA ALA A 166 8.61 13.17 -15.87
C ALA A 166 7.58 12.99 -17.01
N ILE A 167 8.03 12.58 -18.21
CA ILE A 167 7.15 12.23 -19.33
C ILE A 167 6.27 11.03 -18.96
N ASP A 168 6.87 9.99 -18.39
CA ASP A 168 6.17 8.77 -17.98
C ASP A 168 5.14 9.04 -16.87
N ARG A 169 5.51 9.82 -15.85
CA ARG A 169 4.57 10.25 -14.77
C ARG A 169 3.39 11.03 -15.31
N ARG A 170 3.62 11.97 -16.23
CA ARG A 170 2.54 12.75 -16.86
C ARG A 170 1.63 11.86 -17.72
N ALA A 171 2.20 10.93 -18.47
CA ALA A 171 1.45 10.01 -19.31
C ALA A 171 0.53 9.10 -18.48
N ALA A 172 1.02 8.61 -17.33
CA ALA A 172 0.24 7.79 -16.41
C ALA A 172 -1.03 8.51 -15.91
N LEU A 173 -0.97 9.83 -15.67
CA LEU A 173 -2.09 10.63 -15.17
C LEU A 173 -3.09 11.10 -16.24
N ARG A 174 -2.76 10.91 -17.52
CA ARG A 174 -3.66 11.20 -18.66
C ARG A 174 -4.62 10.05 -18.93
N HIS A 175 -4.26 8.82 -18.55
CA HIS A 175 -5.05 7.61 -18.78
C HIS A 175 -5.91 7.20 -17.57
N THR A 176 -5.85 7.95 -16.46
CA THR A 176 -6.72 7.73 -15.30
C THR A 176 -8.08 8.40 -15.55
N TRP A 177 -9.04 7.60 -16.03
CA TRP A 177 -10.45 7.97 -16.02
C TRP A 177 -10.98 7.90 -14.58
N PRO A 178 -11.90 8.80 -14.17
CA PRO A 178 -12.65 8.60 -12.94
C PRO A 178 -13.43 7.30 -13.10
N CYS A 179 -13.24 6.35 -12.17
CA CYS A 179 -14.12 5.20 -12.07
C CYS A 179 -15.23 5.62 -11.10
N ASP A 180 -16.45 5.77 -11.61
CA ASP A 180 -17.67 5.95 -10.82
C ASP A 180 -17.92 4.76 -9.87
#